data_AF-A0A086D4Q7-F1
#
_entry.id   AF-A0A086D4Q7-F1
#
_cell.length_a   1.000
_cell.length_b   1.000
_cell.length_c   1.000
_cell.angle_alpha   90.00
_cell.angle_beta   90.00
_cell.angle_gamma   90.00
#
_symmetry.space_group_name_H-M   'P 1'
#
loop_
_entity.id
_entity.type
_entity.pdbx_description
1 polymer ?
#
loop_
_entity_poly.entity_id
_entity_poly.type
_entity_poly.pdbx_seq_one_letter_code
_entity_poly.pdbx_strand_id
1 'polypeptide(L)'
;MKTVFLGLGITFLWWLGLINGLYMEPGESVPDVLIYLTGASWLVALLGALMLWSGKHKPGFVLVIIGSICFVPLGLITVYGARRASSRSDDASLDKRRALAEENSR
;
A
#
# COMPACT_ATOMS: atom_id res chain seq x y z
N MET A 1 -11.90 15.61 -12.13
CA MET A 1 -10.89 14.87 -12.93
C MET A 1 -9.50 14.87 -12.30
N LYS A 2 -8.92 16.02 -11.94
CA LYS A 2 -7.57 16.09 -11.31
C LYS A 2 -7.39 15.13 -10.13
N THR A 3 -8.41 14.99 -9.29
CA THR A 3 -8.42 14.07 -8.14
C THR A 3 -8.37 12.59 -8.52
N VAL A 4 -8.99 12.19 -9.64
CA VAL A 4 -8.96 10.80 -10.14
C VAL A 4 -7.55 10.44 -10.61
N PHE A 5 -6.92 11.32 -11.39
CA PHE A 5 -5.53 11.13 -11.84
C PHE A 5 -4.53 11.16 -10.69
N LEU A 6 -4.76 12.01 -9.69
CA LEU A 6 -3.96 12.01 -8.45
C LEU A 6 -4.08 10.67 -7.72
N GLY A 7 -5.31 10.16 -7.55
CA GLY A 7 -5.54 8.85 -6.94
C GLY A 7 -4.86 7.72 -7.71
N LEU A 8 -4.99 7.70 -9.04
CA LEU A 8 -4.29 6.72 -9.90
C LEU A 8 -2.77 6.81 -9.77
N GLY A 9 -2.21 8.02 -9.72
CA GLY A 9 -0.78 8.22 -9.51
C GLY A 9 -0.30 7.68 -8.16
N ILE A 10 -1.06 7.93 -7.09
CA ILE A 10 -0.74 7.41 -5.75
C ILE A 10 -0.81 5.88 -5.72
N THR A 11 -1.87 5.28 -6.27
CA THR A 11 -2.00 3.81 -6.36
C THR A 11 -0.91 3.17 -7.23
N PHE A 12 -0.46 3.87 -8.27
CA PHE A 12 0.66 3.42 -9.10
C PHE A 12 1.99 3.44 -8.33
N LEU A 13 2.28 4.53 -7.60
CA LEU A 13 3.47 4.61 -6.75
C LEU A 13 3.47 3.54 -5.66
N TRP A 14 2.32 3.29 -5.06
CA TRP A 14 2.14 2.21 -4.09
C TRP A 14 2.43 0.84 -4.73
N TRP A 15 1.91 0.58 -5.94
CA TRP A 15 2.18 -0.66 -6.67
C TRP A 15 3.66 -0.82 -7.06
N LEU A 16 4.35 0.27 -7.42
CA LEU A 16 5.81 0.24 -7.64
C LEU A 16 6.56 -0.10 -6.34
N GLY A 17 6.16 0.48 -5.21
CA GLY A 17 6.72 0.11 -3.90
C GLY A 17 6.54 -1.38 -3.60
N LEU A 18 5.38 -1.93 -3.96
CA LEU A 18 5.10 -3.36 -3.82
C LEU A 18 6.06 -4.20 -4.68
N ILE A 19 6.23 -3.91 -5.98
CA ILE A 19 7.13 -4.67 -6.86
C ILE A 19 8.59 -4.63 -6.39
N ASN A 20 9.01 -3.50 -5.82
CA ASN A 20 10.36 -3.37 -5.27
C ASN A 20 10.53 -4.04 -3.89
N GLY A 21 9.48 -4.68 -3.36
CA GLY A 21 9.53 -5.37 -2.07
C GLY A 21 9.56 -4.42 -0.87
N LEU A 22 9.19 -3.15 -1.02
CA LEU A 22 9.29 -2.12 0.03
C LEU A 22 8.42 -2.41 1.27
N TYR A 23 7.43 -3.30 1.12
CA TYR A 23 6.51 -3.69 2.17
C TYR A 23 6.76 -5.09 2.75
N MET A 24 7.76 -5.82 2.24
CA MET A 24 8.08 -7.18 2.68
C MET A 24 9.31 -7.20 3.60
N GLU A 25 9.40 -8.24 4.44
CA GLU A 25 10.61 -8.46 5.23
C GLU A 25 11.79 -8.81 4.29
N PRO A 26 13.02 -8.43 4.65
CA PRO A 26 14.20 -8.74 3.83
C PRO A 26 14.33 -10.26 3.60
N GLY A 27 14.25 -10.68 2.34
CA GLY A 27 14.34 -12.09 1.94
C GLY A 27 12.99 -12.75 1.62
N GLU A 28 11.87 -12.08 1.86
CA GLU A 28 10.55 -12.56 1.49
C GLU A 28 10.14 -12.02 0.11
N SER A 29 9.69 -12.89 -0.79
CA SER A 29 9.20 -12.50 -2.11
C SER A 29 7.74 -12.09 -2.05
N VAL A 30 7.38 -11.06 -2.81
CA VAL A 30 5.98 -10.65 -2.96
C VAL A 30 5.26 -11.71 -3.79
N PRO A 31 4.05 -12.16 -3.36
CA PRO A 31 3.28 -13.12 -4.14
C PRO A 31 2.95 -12.59 -5.54
N ASP A 32 3.31 -13.34 -6.58
CA ASP A 32 3.08 -12.96 -7.99
C ASP A 32 1.59 -12.67 -8.25
N VAL A 33 0.71 -13.46 -7.65
CA VAL A 33 -0.76 -13.28 -7.76
C VAL A 33 -1.18 -11.88 -7.31
N LEU A 34 -0.57 -11.36 -6.24
CA LEU A 34 -0.88 -10.02 -5.73
C LEU A 34 -0.40 -8.95 -6.70
N ILE A 35 0.80 -9.10 -7.28
CA ILE A 35 1.37 -8.18 -8.27
C ILE A 35 0.47 -8.12 -9.50
N TYR A 36 0.10 -9.26 -10.07
CA TYR A 36 -0.73 -9.34 -11.27
C TYR A 36 -2.15 -8.83 -11.02
N LEU A 37 -2.76 -9.18 -9.89
CA LEU A 37 -4.12 -8.75 -9.54
C LEU A 37 -4.18 -7.22 -9.38
N THR A 38 -3.25 -6.64 -8.62
CA THR A 38 -3.21 -5.19 -8.38
C THR A 38 -2.84 -4.42 -9.65
N GLY A 39 -1.92 -4.94 -10.47
CA GLY A 39 -1.58 -4.37 -11.77
C GLY A 39 -2.76 -4.37 -12.74
N ALA A 40 -3.49 -5.49 -12.85
CA ALA A 40 -4.69 -5.59 -13.67
C ALA A 40 -5.80 -4.64 -13.18
N SER A 41 -6.02 -4.58 -11.86
CA SER A 41 -6.99 -3.67 -11.23
C SER A 41 -6.67 -2.21 -11.53
N TRP A 42 -5.39 -1.84 -11.46
CA TRP A 42 -4.92 -0.49 -11.80
C TRP A 42 -5.17 -0.15 -13.28
N LEU A 43 -4.90 -1.08 -14.21
CA LEU A 43 -5.19 -0.90 -15.63
C LEU A 43 -6.69 -0.70 -15.90
N VAL A 44 -7.56 -1.43 -15.21
CA VAL A 44 -9.02 -1.23 -15.30
C VAL A 44 -9.39 0.17 -14.82
N ALA A 45 -8.82 0.64 -13.72
CA ALA A 45 -9.06 1.99 -13.22
C ALA A 45 -8.53 3.06 -14.20
N LEU A 46 -7.38 2.84 -14.82
CA LEU A 46 -6.81 3.72 -15.85
C LEU A 46 -7.73 3.84 -17.07
N LEU A 47 -8.26 2.72 -17.57
CA LEU A 47 -9.24 2.71 -18.66
C LEU A 47 -10.51 3.49 -18.30
N GLY A 48 -10.99 3.35 -17.07
CA GLY A 48 -12.11 4.14 -16.55
C GLY A 48 -11.83 5.64 -16.53
N ALA A 49 -10.63 6.04 -16.11
CA ALA A 49 -10.20 7.43 -16.08
C ALA A 49 -10.04 8.02 -17.49
N LEU A 50 -9.56 7.24 -18.46
CA LEU A 50 -9.52 7.63 -19.87
C LEU A 50 -10.93 7.83 -20.43
N MET A 51 -11.88 6.93 -20.13
CA MET A 51 -13.28 7.10 -20.52
C MET A 51 -13.91 8.35 -19.92
N LEU A 52 -13.61 8.66 -18.65
CA LEU A 52 -14.02 9.91 -17.99
C LEU A 52 -13.45 11.15 -18.69
N TRP A 53 -12.19 11.08 -19.14
CA TRP A 53 -11.57 12.15 -19.92
C TRP A 53 -12.28 12.36 -21.26
N SER A 54 -12.64 11.28 -21.96
CA SER A 54 -13.35 11.34 -23.24
C SER A 54 -14.85 11.70 -23.12
N GLY A 55 -15.33 12.12 -21.94
CA GLY A 55 -16.71 12.56 -21.71
C GLY A 55 -17.72 11.43 -21.45
N LYS A 56 -17.28 10.16 -21.41
CA LYS A 56 -18.15 9.00 -21.10
C LYS A 56 -18.24 8.79 -19.58
N HIS A 57 -18.94 9.70 -18.90
CA HIS A 57 -18.93 9.80 -17.44
C HIS A 57 -19.47 8.57 -16.70
N LYS A 58 -20.62 8.02 -17.12
CA LYS A 58 -21.26 6.86 -16.43
C LYS A 58 -20.39 5.60 -16.46
N PRO A 59 -19.96 5.08 -17.63
CA PRO A 59 -19.16 3.85 -17.67
C PRO A 59 -17.75 4.07 -17.10
N GLY A 60 -17.15 5.25 -17.34
CA GLY A 60 -15.81 5.56 -16.82
C GLY A 60 -15.77 5.61 -15.30
N PHE A 61 -16.79 6.19 -14.65
CA PHE A 61 -16.91 6.19 -13.19
C PHE A 61 -16.98 4.78 -12.60
N VAL A 62 -17.80 3.91 -13.18
CA VAL A 62 -17.95 2.53 -12.71
C VAL A 62 -16.64 1.75 -12.84
N LEU A 63 -15.92 1.89 -13.96
CA LEU A 63 -14.62 1.24 -14.16
C LEU A 63 -13.58 1.70 -13.13
N VAL A 64 -13.51 3.00 -12.83
CA VAL A 64 -12.57 3.52 -11.82
C VAL A 64 -12.85 2.91 -10.46
N ILE A 65 -14.12 2.80 -10.05
CA ILE A 65 -14.50 2.20 -8.77
C ILE A 65 -14.09 0.72 -8.73
N ILE A 66 -14.44 -0.05 -9.76
CA ILE A 66 -14.13 -1.49 -9.82
C ILE A 66 -12.61 -1.71 -9.75
N GLY A 67 -11.84 -0.96 -10.52
CA GLY A 67 -10.37 -1.07 -10.51
C GLY A 67 -9.71 -0.56 -9.23
N SER A 68 -10.41 0.24 -8.42
CA SER A 68 -9.87 0.82 -7.19
C SER A 68 -10.22 0.04 -5.92
N ILE A 69 -11.24 -0.83 -5.97
CA ILE A 69 -11.80 -1.48 -4.78
C ILE A 69 -10.77 -2.34 -4.03
N CYS A 70 -9.86 -2.99 -4.76
CA CYS A 70 -8.81 -3.84 -4.21
C CYS A 70 -7.77 -3.05 -3.39
N PHE A 71 -7.56 -1.76 -3.70
CA PHE A 71 -6.55 -0.94 -3.04
C PHE A 71 -6.97 -0.46 -1.65
N VAL A 72 -8.27 -0.45 -1.34
CA VAL A 72 -8.79 -0.05 -0.02
C VAL A 72 -8.34 -1.01 1.09
N PRO A 73 -8.65 -2.33 1.04
CA PRO A 73 -8.18 -3.25 2.07
C PRO A 73 -6.66 -3.37 2.10
N LEU A 74 -5.98 -3.31 0.94
CA LEU A 74 -4.53 -3.34 0.86
C LEU A 74 -3.88 -2.15 1.57
N GLY A 75 -4.40 -0.94 1.36
CA GLY A 75 -3.94 0.26 2.06
C GLY A 75 -4.07 0.13 3.58
N LEU A 76 -5.17 -0.43 4.08
CA LEU A 76 -5.36 -0.68 5.51
C LEU A 76 -4.34 -1.68 6.07
N ILE A 77 -4.05 -2.75 5.33
CA ILE A 77 -3.03 -3.74 5.71
C ILE A 77 -1.65 -3.07 5.80
N THR A 78 -1.28 -2.23 4.83
CA THR A 78 -0.02 -1.48 4.87
C THR A 78 0.08 -0.57 6.09
N VAL A 79 -1.00 0.15 6.43
CA VAL A 79 -1.04 1.01 7.63
C VAL A 79 -0.89 0.19 8.90
N TYR A 80 -1.56 -0.95 8.99
CA TYR A 80 -1.43 -1.86 10.14
C TYR A 80 -0.01 -2.42 10.27
N GLY A 81 0.60 -2.83 9.16
CA GLY A 81 1.98 -3.28 9.11
C GLY A 81 2.97 -2.20 9.59
N ALA A 82 2.81 -0.96 9.10
CA ALA A 82 3.64 0.17 9.52
C ALA A 82 3.49 0.47 11.02
N ARG A 83 2.26 0.46 11.55
CA ARG A 83 2.02 0.65 12.99
C ARG A 83 2.71 -0.43 13.83
N ARG A 84 2.61 -1.69 13.40
CA ARG A 84 3.26 -2.81 14.08
C ARG A 84 4.79 -2.70 14.06
N ALA A 85 5.37 -2.26 12.94
CA ALA A 85 6.81 -2.02 12.85
C ALA A 85 7.28 -0.94 13.84
N SER A 86 6.52 0.16 13.97
CA SER A 86 6.82 1.24 14.92
C SER A 86 6.71 0.80 16.38
N SER A 87 5.71 -0.01 16.76
CA SER A 87 5.60 -0.49 18.15
C SER A 87 6.75 -1.43 18.53
N ARG A 88 7.23 -2.24 17.58
CA ARG A 88 8.29 -3.22 17.82
C ARG A 88 9.65 -2.56 18.08
N SER A 89 9.93 -1.42 17.42
CA SER A 89 11.12 -0.62 17.71
C SER A 89 11.08 0.02 19.09
N ASP A 90 9.89 0.43 19.56
CA ASP A 90 9.73 1.01 20.89
C ASP A 90 9.98 -0.04 21.98
N ASP A 91 9.40 -1.24 21.86
CA ASP A 91 9.61 -2.34 22.81
C ASP A 91 11.10 -2.74 22.91
N ALA A 92 11.79 -2.87 21.77
CA ALA A 92 13.22 -3.17 21.75
C ALA A 92 14.06 -2.08 22.45
N SER A 93 13.64 -0.82 22.38
CA SER A 93 14.30 0.28 23.09
C SER A 93 14.04 0.25 24.60
N LEU A 94 12.84 -0.16 25.02
CA LEU A 94 12.46 -0.29 26.43
C LEU A 94 13.20 -1.45 27.11
N ASP A 95 13.34 -2.58 26.44
CA ASP A 95 14.09 -3.72 26.97
C ASP A 95 15.59 -3.41 27.09
N LYS A 96 16.15 -2.67 26.13
CA LYS A 96 17.53 -2.19 26.22
C LYS A 96 17.74 -1.23 27.40
N ARG A 97 16.74 -0.40 27.72
CA ARG A 97 16.73 0.47 28.91
C ARG A 97 16.60 -0.32 30.21
N ARG A 98 15.77 -1.37 30.24
CA ARG A 98 15.63 -2.26 31.41
C ARG A 98 16.93 -3.00 31.72
N ALA A 99 17.59 -3.55 30.70
CA ALA A 99 18.87 -4.25 30.86
C ALA A 99 19.96 -3.34 31.44
N LEU A 100 20.07 -2.09 30.98
CA LEU A 100 21.03 -1.11 31.52
C LEU A 100 20.72 -0.69 32.96
N ALA A 101 19.43 -0.64 33.34
CA ALA A 101 19.03 -0.32 34.71
C ALA A 101 19.36 -1.46 35.68
N GLU A 102 19.19 -2.73 35.25
CA GLU A 102 19.57 -3.90 36.04
C GLU A 102 21.10 -3.98 36.22
N GLU A 103 21.88 -3.69 35.17
CA GLU A 103 23.35 -3.65 35.23
C GLU A 103 23.87 -2.60 36.22
N ASN A 104 23.32 -1.38 36.19
CA ASN A 104 23.71 -0.30 37.12
C ASN A 104 23.24 -0.51 38.57
N SER A 105 22.35 -1.47 38.82
CA SER A 105 21.83 -1.78 40.15
C SER A 105 22.60 -2.89 40.89
N ARG A 106 23.58 -3.51 40.22
CA ARG A 106 24.52 -4.48 40.80
C ARG A 106 25.84 -3.83 41.14
#